data_AF-B0JPK6-F1
#
_entry.id   AF-B0JPK6-F1
#
_cell.length_a   1.000
_cell.length_b   1.000
_cell.length_c   1.000
_cell.angle_alpha   90.00
_cell.angle_beta   90.00
_cell.angle_gamma   90.00
#
_symmetry.space_group_name_H-M   'P 1'
#
loop_
_entity.id
_entity.type
_entity.pdbx_description
1 polymer ?
#
loop_
_entity_poly.entity_id
_entity_poly.type
_entity_poly.pdbx_seq_one_letter_code
_entity_poly.pdbx_strand_id
1 'polypeptide(L)' 'MAVEKTNSSSSLAEVIDRILDKGIVIDAWARVSLVGIELLAIEARVVIASVETYLKYAEAVGLTQSAAVPA' A
#
# COMPACT_ATOMS: atom_id res chain seq x y z
N MET A 1 28.56 17.60 24.14
CA MET A 1 28.15 17.02 22.85
C MET A 1 26.65 17.20 22.72
N ALA A 2 26.20 18.10 21.86
CA ALA A 2 24.77 18.20 21.53
C ALA A 2 24.46 17.02 20.60
N VAL A 3 23.46 16.22 20.95
CA VAL A 3 22.91 15.22 20.03
C VAL A 3 22.19 16.02 18.96
N GLU A 4 22.86 16.22 17.82
CA GLU A 4 22.22 16.77 16.64
C GLU A 4 21.11 15.80 16.26
N LYS A 5 19.86 16.22 16.48
CA LYS A 5 18.69 15.59 15.86
C LYS A 5 18.83 15.84 14.36
N THR A 6 19.65 15.04 13.69
CA THR A 6 19.59 14.88 12.24
C THR A 6 18.13 14.63 11.93
N ASN A 7 17.49 15.59 11.26
CA ASN A 7 16.06 15.54 10.96
C ASN A 7 15.81 14.28 10.13
N SER A 8 15.41 13.21 10.81
CA SER A 8 15.13 11.88 10.26
C SER A 8 13.98 11.89 9.26
N SER A 9 13.29 13.01 9.09
CA SER A 9 12.27 13.20 8.06
C SER A 9 12.80 12.95 6.64
N SER A 10 14.05 13.33 6.33
CA SER A 10 14.66 13.01 5.02
C SER A 10 14.70 11.50 4.79
N SER A 11 15.13 10.74 5.80
CA SER A 11 15.20 9.27 5.67
C SER A 11 13.84 8.61 5.48
N LEU A 12 12.78 9.09 6.15
CA LEU A 12 11.45 8.53 5.94
C LEU A 12 10.91 8.89 4.56
N ALA A 13 11.07 10.15 4.12
CA ALA A 13 10.66 10.57 2.80
C ALA A 13 11.36 9.75 1.70
N GLU A 14 12.68 9.54 1.82
CA GLU A 14 13.46 8.70 0.90
C GLU A 14 13.00 7.24 0.90
N VAL A 15 12.65 6.68 2.07
CA VAL A 15 12.10 5.31 2.16
C VAL A 15 10.74 5.22 1.48
N ILE A 16 9.86 6.19 1.72
CA ILE A 16 8.54 6.23 1.08
C ILE A 16 8.68 6.37 -0.43
N ASP A 17 9.52 7.28 -0.90
CA ASP A 17 9.80 7.49 -2.33
C ASP A 17 10.27 6.19 -3.00
N ARG A 18 11.20 5.48 -2.35
CA ARG A 18 11.71 4.20 -2.85
C ARG A 18 10.65 3.10 -2.90
N ILE A 19 9.70 3.09 -1.96
CA ILE A 19 8.55 2.17 -1.98
C ILE A 19 7.61 2.55 -3.12
N LEU A 20 7.33 3.84 -3.32
CA LEU A 20 6.45 4.32 -4.40
C LEU A 20 7.02 4.00 -5.79
N ASP A 21 8.33 4.12 -5.99
CA ASP A 21 9.02 3.80 -7.25
C ASP A 21 8.92 2.34 -7.68
N LYS A 22 8.77 1.42 -6.73
CA LYS A 22 8.63 -0.02 -7.02
C LYS A 22 7.20 -0.51 -6.93
N GLY A 23 6.38 0.12 -6.11
CA GLY A 23 5.11 -0.43 -5.69
C GLY A 23 5.30 -1.60 -4.72
N ILE A 24 4.51 -1.62 -3.65
CA ILE A 24 4.39 -2.75 -2.73
C ILE A 24 2.91 -3.12 -2.60
N VAL A 25 2.64 -4.41 -2.58
CA VAL A 25 1.32 -4.97 -2.29
C VAL A 25 1.43 -5.72 -0.98
N ILE A 26 0.67 -5.28 0.01
CA ILE A 26 0.59 -5.90 1.33
C ILE A 26 -0.78 -6.56 1.46
N ASP A 27 -0.76 -7.87 1.71
CA ASP A 27 -1.96 -8.62 2.08
C ASP A 27 -1.90 -8.88 3.59
N ALA A 28 -2.92 -8.42 4.30
CA ALA A 28 -3.00 -8.51 5.75
C ALA A 28 -4.33 -9.12 6.17
N TRP A 29 -4.24 -10.12 7.04
CA TRP A 29 -5.36 -10.81 7.63
C TRP A 29 -5.26 -10.78 9.15
N ALA A 30 -6.30 -10.30 9.81
CA ALA A 30 -6.36 -10.22 11.27
C ALA A 30 -7.68 -10.77 11.77
N ARG A 31 -7.61 -11.54 12.87
CA ARG A 31 -8.78 -12.15 13.53
C ARG A 31 -8.73 -11.85 15.01
N VAL A 32 -9.84 -11.35 15.55
CA VAL A 32 -10.03 -11.07 16.97
C VAL A 32 -11.12 -11.98 17.51
N SER A 33 -10.76 -12.83 18.47
CA SER A 33 -11.66 -13.79 19.10
C SER A 33 -11.70 -13.60 20.61
N LEU A 34 -12.88 -13.75 21.22
CA LEU A 34 -13.08 -13.70 22.66
C LEU A 34 -13.87 -14.94 23.09
N VAL A 35 -13.29 -15.73 24.02
CA VAL A 35 -13.93 -16.92 24.58
C VAL A 35 -14.39 -17.92 23.48
N GLY A 36 -13.53 -18.13 22.48
CA GLY A 36 -13.82 -19.06 21.37
C GLY A 36 -14.82 -18.54 20.33
N ILE A 37 -15.41 -17.36 20.52
CA ILE A 37 -16.28 -16.72 19.55
C ILE A 37 -15.45 -15.70 18.75
N GLU A 38 -15.54 -15.77 17.43
CA GLU A 38 -14.98 -14.77 16.55
C GLU A 38 -15.79 -13.47 16.66
N LEU A 39 -15.16 -12.40 17.13
CA LEU A 39 -15.78 -11.08 17.24
C LEU A 39 -15.63 -10.29 15.94
N LEU A 40 -14.46 -10.41 15.29
CA LEU A 40 -14.12 -9.64 14.10
C LEU A 40 -13.06 -10.36 13.27
N ALA A 41 -13.31 -10.48 11.97
CA ALA A 41 -12.31 -10.75 10.95
C ALA A 41 -12.13 -9.51 10.07
N ILE A 42 -10.87 -9.16 9.84
CA ILE A 42 -10.47 -8.06 8.97
C ILE A 42 -9.57 -8.65 7.89
N GLU A 43 -9.95 -8.43 6.64
CA GLU A 43 -9.14 -8.71 5.47
C GLU A 43 -8.83 -7.38 4.78
N ALA A 44 -7.54 -7.06 4.63
CA ALA A 44 -7.11 -5.81 4.05
C ALA A 44 -6.00 -6.07 3.03
N ARG A 45 -6.26 -5.71 1.77
CA ARG A 45 -5.25 -5.64 0.72
C ARG A 45 -4.89 -4.19 0.50
N VAL A 46 -3.69 -3.81 0.91
CA VAL A 46 -3.19 -2.44 0.79
C VAL A 46 -2.14 -2.40 -0.31
N VAL A 47 -2.36 -1.56 -1.31
CA VAL A 47 -1.37 -1.29 -2.37
C VAL A 47 -0.80 0.10 -2.14
N ILE A 48 0.52 0.21 -2.11
CA ILE A 48 1.23 1.48 -2.02
C ILE A 48 2.16 1.54 -3.23
N ALA A 49 1.90 2.47 -4.14
CA ALA A 49 2.71 2.63 -5.35
C ALA A 49 2.63 4.07 -5.85
N SER A 50 3.60 4.47 -6.67
CA SER A 50 3.49 5.71 -7.44
C SER A 50 2.35 5.60 -8.46
N VAL A 51 1.82 6.75 -8.89
CA VAL A 51 0.74 6.82 -9.88
C VAL A 51 1.16 6.16 -11.19
N GLU A 52 2.39 6.44 -11.65
CA GLU A 52 2.95 5.83 -12.86
C GLU A 52 2.97 4.30 -12.76
N THR A 53 3.47 3.78 -11.64
CA THR A 53 3.48 2.33 -11.35
C THR A 53 2.07 1.78 -11.35
N TYR A 54 1.14 2.44 -10.65
CA TYR A 54 -0.25 2.02 -10.58
C TYR A 54 -0.90 1.97 -11.97
N LEU A 55 -0.80 3.02 -12.78
CA LEU A 55 -1.41 3.07 -14.11
C LEU A 55 -0.84 1.99 -15.04
N LYS A 56 0.49 1.84 -15.04
CA LYS A 56 1.18 0.81 -15.81
C LYS A 56 0.71 -0.60 -15.47
N TYR A 57 0.54 -0.91 -14.18
CA TYR A 57 0.06 -2.23 -13.77
C TYR A 57 -1.47 -2.37 -13.82
N ALA A 58 -2.23 -1.29 -13.64
CA ALA A 58 -3.68 -1.31 -13.77
C ALA A 58 -4.12 -1.66 -15.19
N GLU A 59 -3.37 -1.17 -16.19
CA GLU A 59 -3.53 -1.60 -17.58
C GLU A 59 -3.21 -3.09 -17.74
N ALA A 60 -2.09 -3.56 -17.19
CA ALA A 60 -1.68 -4.97 -17.28
C ALA A 60 -2.66 -5.95 -16.61
N VAL A 61 -3.38 -5.52 -15.57
CA VAL A 61 -4.40 -6.32 -14.87
C VAL A 61 -5.79 -6.12 -15.50
N GLY A 62 -5.92 -5.27 -16.52
CA GLY A 62 -7.20 -5.01 -17.21
C GLY A 62 -8.18 -4.15 -16.41
N LEU A 63 -7.75 -3.53 -15.30
CA LEU A 63 -8.60 -2.67 -14.48
C LEU A 63 -9.04 -1.40 -15.22
N THR A 64 -8.28 -0.97 -16.23
CA THR A 64 -8.63 0.19 -17.08
C THR A 64 -9.38 -0.20 -18.35
N GLN A 65 -9.36 -1.47 -18.76
CA GLN A 65 -9.95 -1.90 -20.03
C GLN A 65 -11.48 -1.75 -20.05
N SER A 66 -12.14 -1.87 -18.89
CA SER A 66 -13.59 -1.73 -18.78
C SER A 66 -14.09 -0.28 -18.84
N ALA A 67 -13.22 0.73 -18.72
CA ALA A 67 -13.66 2.13 -18.78
C ALA A 67 -14.02 2.58 -20.20
N ALA A 68 -13.53 1.87 -21.22
CA ALA A 68 -13.67 2.25 -22.62
C ALA A 68 -14.71 1.44 -23.41
N VAL A 69 -15.63 0.72 -22.75
CA VAL A 69 -16.80 0.14 -23.44
C VAL A 69 -17.95 1.15 -23.36
N PRO A 70 -18.13 2.05 -24.36
CA PRO A 70 -19.37 2.80 -24.47
C PRO A 70 -20.53 1.83 -24.71
N ALA A 71 -21.63 2.09 -24.01
CA ALA A 71 -22.92 1.42 -24.21
C ALA A 71 -23.50 1.70 -25.61
#